data_AF-A0A2H3E1H8-F1
#
_entry.id   AF-A0A2H3E1H8-F1
#
_cell.length_a   1.000
_cell.length_b   1.000
_cell.length_c   1.000
_cell.angle_alpha   90.00
_cell.angle_beta   90.00
_cell.angle_gamma   90.00
#
_symmetry.space_group_name_H-M   'P 1'
#
loop_
_entity.id
_entity.type
_entity.pdbx_description
1 polymer ?
#
loop_
_entity_poly.entity_id
_entity_poly.type
_entity_poly.pdbx_seq_one_letter_code
_entity_poly.pdbx_strand_id
1 'polypeptide(L)'
;MEFPIAHPTPDHQKSHLSATAATFVPLIDVDRARDLRFTEELRQTSEYNIDIPPDDPQIYKPHINDILPQSPLTTPSTEDRPSLYEAFAWHVRFILIEFGGAGFAKFKSKLGKPASVQSLPVTKTANHPGHAMHADESTYDGNWEVLMNVGKQRDWTDEELQWFIELFHGNLATREHLEGLRRMRVIEKSAKNHLDFIIFILGLFHLKMAAANAYWRIHVEPKDDHDEPSGVFEYINYLRPKATTEFAAKNGPSFCSMHEIIYHATWTDILECWSIEAKKSFGVDTLDGFAELDPNWDDIMSISKHIANKYLPGDDFGYERDQEKTRRDTVFKNLRVRNQHGLLYLELARAMNWGDVGHLLELFPYYITIF
;
A
#
# COMPACT_ATOMS: atom_id res chain seq x y z
N MET A 1 -19.16 47.14 12.13
CA MET A 1 -19.19 46.30 13.34
C MET A 1 -18.07 45.31 13.18
N GLU A 2 -16.87 45.73 13.58
CA GLU A 2 -15.63 44.96 13.46
C GLU A 2 -15.58 43.98 14.63
N PHE A 3 -15.38 42.69 14.33
CA PHE A 3 -15.10 41.70 15.37
C PHE A 3 -13.67 41.91 15.87
N PRO A 4 -13.45 42.18 17.16
CA PRO A 4 -12.11 42.30 17.69
C PRO A 4 -11.44 40.92 17.66
N ILE A 5 -10.36 40.81 16.88
CA ILE A 5 -9.48 39.64 16.90
C ILE A 5 -8.80 39.61 18.27
N ALA A 6 -8.91 38.48 18.97
CA ALA A 6 -8.48 38.31 20.35
C ALA A 6 -7.00 38.70 20.56
N HIS A 7 -6.75 39.44 21.65
CA HIS A 7 -5.40 39.71 22.12
C HIS A 7 -4.76 38.44 22.69
N PRO A 8 -3.46 38.21 22.47
CA PRO A 8 -2.80 37.00 22.91
C PRO A 8 -2.61 36.97 24.44
N THR A 9 -3.19 35.97 25.10
CA THR A 9 -2.86 35.50 26.47
C THR A 9 -1.69 34.50 26.42
N PRO A 10 -1.13 34.02 27.57
CA PRO A 10 -0.16 32.91 27.57
C PRO A 10 -0.63 31.67 26.81
N ASP A 11 -1.96 31.50 26.66
CA ASP A 11 -2.64 30.48 25.86
C ASP A 11 -2.83 30.86 24.36
N HIS A 12 -2.18 31.95 23.92
CA HIS A 12 -2.12 32.41 22.52
C HIS A 12 -0.65 32.59 22.11
N GLN A 13 0.09 31.47 22.08
CA GLN A 13 1.24 31.38 21.20
C GLN A 13 0.75 31.58 19.76
N LYS A 14 1.27 32.60 19.07
CA LYS A 14 0.87 33.01 17.71
C LYS A 14 1.18 31.98 16.60
N SER A 15 1.58 30.78 16.98
CA SER A 15 1.86 29.66 16.08
C SER A 15 1.70 28.38 16.88
N HIS A 16 0.65 27.61 16.61
CA HIS A 16 0.72 26.18 16.88
C HIS A 16 1.81 25.63 15.96
N LEU A 17 3.04 25.48 16.46
CA LEU A 17 4.17 25.07 15.63
C LEU A 17 4.05 23.59 15.23
N SER A 18 3.56 22.74 16.13
CA SER A 18 3.03 21.40 15.85
C SER A 18 2.39 20.85 17.12
N ALA A 19 1.48 19.89 17.00
CA ALA A 19 1.05 19.05 18.10
C ALA A 19 1.28 17.61 17.68
N THR A 20 2.32 17.00 18.22
CA THR A 20 2.68 15.60 17.95
C THR A 20 2.09 14.72 19.03
N ALA A 21 1.62 13.52 18.68
CA ALA A 21 1.23 12.51 19.64
C ALA A 21 1.68 11.14 19.16
N ALA A 22 1.99 10.27 20.11
CA ALA A 22 2.27 8.86 19.84
C ALA A 22 1.10 7.99 20.33
N THR A 23 0.99 6.78 19.80
CA THR A 23 0.09 5.75 20.34
C THR A 23 0.92 4.52 20.65
N PHE A 24 0.83 4.02 21.87
CA PHE A 24 1.49 2.78 22.26
C PHE A 24 0.58 1.60 21.94
N VAL A 25 1.11 0.64 21.22
CA VAL A 25 0.42 -0.59 20.84
C VAL A 25 1.20 -1.76 21.42
N PRO A 26 0.65 -2.52 22.38
CA PRO A 26 1.31 -3.71 22.90
C PRO A 26 1.37 -4.76 21.79
N LEU A 27 2.53 -5.41 21.69
CA LEU A 27 2.69 -6.55 20.79
C LEU A 27 1.96 -7.76 21.38
N ILE A 28 1.16 -8.43 20.55
CA ILE A 28 0.36 -9.60 20.92
C ILE A 28 1.19 -10.85 20.63
N ASP A 29 1.16 -11.82 21.54
CA ASP A 29 1.87 -13.11 21.42
C ASP A 29 3.39 -12.99 21.25
N VAL A 30 3.98 -11.89 21.77
CA VAL A 30 5.42 -11.64 21.77
C VAL A 30 6.00 -11.84 23.16
N ASP A 31 6.99 -12.73 23.27
CA ASP A 31 7.84 -12.85 24.44
C ASP A 31 8.97 -11.82 24.31
N ARG A 32 8.92 -10.75 25.10
CA ARG A 32 9.90 -9.66 25.01
C ARG A 32 11.36 -10.14 25.11
N ALA A 33 11.66 -11.12 25.97
CA ALA A 33 13.02 -11.62 26.18
C ALA A 33 13.53 -12.47 25.02
N ARG A 34 12.65 -13.29 24.44
CA ARG A 34 12.99 -14.14 23.30
C ARG A 34 13.00 -13.39 21.99
N ASP A 35 12.03 -12.49 21.79
CA ASP A 35 11.67 -11.95 20.47
C ASP A 35 12.19 -10.54 20.22
N LEU A 36 12.54 -9.78 21.27
CA LEU A 36 12.97 -8.38 21.12
C LEU A 36 14.36 -8.09 21.70
N ARG A 37 15.04 -9.07 22.30
CA ARG A 37 16.35 -8.86 22.92
C ARG A 37 17.48 -8.97 21.88
N PHE A 38 17.56 -8.00 20.97
CA PHE A 38 18.46 -8.05 19.81
C PHE A 38 19.27 -6.76 19.56
N THR A 39 19.24 -5.78 20.46
CA THR A 39 19.87 -4.46 20.20
C THR A 39 21.38 -4.58 19.96
N GLU A 40 22.07 -5.41 20.74
CA GLU A 40 23.53 -5.58 20.62
C GLU A 40 23.89 -6.35 19.33
N GLU A 41 23.13 -7.40 19.02
CA GLU A 41 23.28 -8.18 17.80
C GLU A 41 23.03 -7.34 16.54
N LEU A 42 22.03 -6.46 16.57
CA LEU A 42 21.79 -5.50 15.49
C LEU A 42 22.96 -4.53 15.33
N ARG A 43 23.53 -4.04 16.44
CA ARG A 43 24.70 -3.16 16.38
C ARG A 43 25.90 -3.85 15.75
N GLN A 44 26.13 -5.13 16.04
CA GLN A 44 27.22 -5.91 15.46
C GLN A 44 27.08 -6.15 13.95
N THR A 45 25.90 -5.95 13.38
CA THR A 45 25.65 -6.11 11.93
C THR A 45 25.24 -4.81 11.25
N SER A 46 25.25 -3.70 11.99
CA SER A 46 24.79 -2.39 11.53
C SER A 46 25.86 -1.65 10.74
N GLU A 47 25.46 -1.04 9.62
CA GLU A 47 26.32 -0.11 8.87
C GLU A 47 26.71 1.15 9.66
N TYR A 48 26.01 1.42 10.77
CA TYR A 48 26.30 2.53 11.68
C TYR A 48 27.37 2.20 12.73
N ASN A 49 27.89 0.97 12.73
CA ASN A 49 28.93 0.56 13.64
C ASN A 49 30.32 0.94 13.13
N ILE A 50 30.89 2.01 13.70
CA ILE A 50 32.21 2.53 13.32
C ILE A 50 33.36 1.58 13.67
N ASP A 51 33.13 0.60 14.55
CA ASP A 51 34.12 -0.40 14.92
C ASP A 51 34.26 -1.50 13.86
N ILE A 52 33.35 -1.51 12.86
CA ILE A 52 33.32 -2.48 11.76
C ILE A 52 33.71 -1.77 10.46
N PRO A 53 34.64 -2.32 9.66
CA PRO A 53 34.95 -1.77 8.35
C PRO A 53 33.69 -1.71 7.43
N PRO A 54 33.49 -0.66 6.61
CA PRO A 54 32.29 -0.51 5.77
C PRO A 54 32.01 -1.65 4.77
N ASP A 55 33.05 -2.42 4.43
CA ASP A 55 33.01 -3.55 3.50
C ASP A 55 33.05 -4.91 4.24
N ASP A 56 32.90 -4.91 5.57
CA ASP A 56 32.89 -6.16 6.34
C ASP A 56 31.64 -6.99 5.97
N PRO A 57 31.81 -8.29 5.66
CA PRO A 57 30.70 -9.17 5.30
C PRO A 57 29.68 -9.39 6.44
N GLN A 58 30.00 -9.02 7.67
CA GLN A 58 29.05 -9.04 8.80
C GLN A 58 28.01 -7.92 8.72
N ILE A 59 28.29 -6.85 7.98
CA ILE A 59 27.31 -5.78 7.77
C ILE A 59 26.18 -6.33 6.93
N TYR A 60 25.00 -6.46 7.53
CA TYR A 60 23.83 -6.93 6.83
C TYR A 60 23.29 -5.83 5.92
N LYS A 61 23.49 -6.00 4.61
CA LYS A 61 22.86 -5.18 3.58
C LYS A 61 21.77 -6.03 2.94
N PRO A 62 20.49 -5.84 3.33
CA PRO A 62 19.43 -6.68 2.80
C PRO A 62 19.37 -6.55 1.28
N HIS A 63 19.54 -7.67 0.56
CA HIS A 63 19.33 -7.69 -0.87
C HIS A 63 17.82 -7.82 -1.15
N ILE A 64 17.35 -7.22 -2.25
CA ILE A 64 15.93 -7.30 -2.63
C ILE A 64 15.44 -8.76 -2.74
N ASN A 65 16.32 -9.65 -3.22
CA ASN A 65 16.05 -11.08 -3.32
C ASN A 65 16.01 -11.81 -1.95
N ASP A 66 16.57 -11.21 -0.89
CA ASP A 66 16.54 -11.78 0.46
C ASP A 66 15.22 -11.44 1.18
N ILE A 67 14.58 -10.33 0.78
CA ILE A 67 13.38 -9.81 1.44
C ILE A 67 12.10 -10.19 0.70
N LEU A 68 12.14 -10.19 -0.63
CA LEU A 68 10.96 -10.39 -1.44
C LEU A 68 10.76 -11.87 -1.75
N PRO A 69 9.53 -12.41 -1.65
CA PRO A 69 9.23 -13.71 -2.19
C PRO A 69 9.56 -13.72 -3.70
N GLN A 70 10.11 -14.84 -4.21
CA GLN A 70 10.25 -15.05 -5.64
C GLN A 70 8.91 -14.80 -6.34
N SER A 71 8.91 -14.10 -7.48
CA SER A 71 7.72 -13.57 -8.16
C SER A 71 6.53 -14.55 -8.13
N PRO A 72 5.40 -14.19 -7.50
CA PRO A 72 4.22 -15.05 -7.38
C PRO A 72 3.50 -15.30 -8.72
N LEU A 73 3.75 -14.47 -9.75
CA LEU A 73 3.13 -14.65 -11.07
C LEU A 73 3.82 -15.72 -11.93
N THR A 74 5.08 -16.06 -11.63
CA THR A 74 5.83 -17.11 -12.35
C THR A 74 5.93 -18.42 -11.58
N THR A 75 5.53 -18.44 -10.31
CA THR A 75 5.41 -19.67 -9.54
C THR A 75 4.03 -20.27 -9.75
N PRO A 76 3.93 -21.49 -10.32
CA PRO A 76 2.64 -22.17 -10.46
C PRO A 76 1.94 -22.25 -9.11
N SER A 77 0.62 -22.04 -9.08
CA SER A 77 -0.17 -22.32 -7.89
C SER A 77 0.06 -23.77 -7.48
N THR A 78 0.71 -23.99 -6.34
CA THR A 78 0.72 -25.30 -5.70
C THR A 78 -0.61 -25.46 -4.95
N GLU A 79 -1.10 -26.69 -4.78
CA GLU A 79 -2.33 -26.95 -3.99
C GLU A 79 -2.32 -26.24 -2.62
N ASP A 80 -1.12 -26.02 -2.06
CA ASP A 80 -0.91 -25.41 -0.74
C ASP A 80 -0.78 -23.86 -0.73
N ARG A 81 -0.70 -23.18 -1.87
CA ARG A 81 -0.52 -21.70 -1.92
C ARG A 81 -1.36 -21.06 -3.04
N PRO A 82 -2.43 -20.33 -2.71
CA PRO A 82 -3.19 -19.59 -3.71
C PRO A 82 -2.31 -18.49 -4.30
N SER A 83 -2.32 -18.35 -5.62
CA SER A 83 -1.54 -17.31 -6.31
C SER A 83 -2.25 -15.97 -6.28
N LEU A 84 -1.49 -14.87 -6.37
CA LEU A 84 -2.01 -13.52 -6.59
C LEU A 84 -2.99 -13.45 -7.78
N TYR A 85 -2.79 -14.30 -8.79
CA TYR A 85 -3.69 -14.43 -9.93
C TYR A 85 -5.09 -14.94 -9.53
N GLU A 86 -5.20 -15.91 -8.61
CA GLU A 86 -6.50 -16.34 -8.09
C GLU A 86 -7.19 -15.24 -7.27
N ALA A 87 -6.40 -14.41 -6.55
CA ALA A 87 -6.92 -13.22 -5.89
C ALA A 87 -7.47 -12.19 -6.89
N PHE A 88 -6.78 -11.94 -8.01
CA PHE A 88 -7.29 -11.09 -9.09
C PHE A 88 -8.55 -11.65 -9.73
N ALA A 89 -8.60 -12.94 -10.03
CA ALA A 89 -9.81 -13.58 -10.54
C ALA A 89 -10.97 -13.48 -9.53
N TRP A 90 -10.68 -13.53 -8.23
CA TRP A 90 -11.69 -13.27 -7.20
C TRP A 90 -12.20 -11.83 -7.24
N HIS A 91 -11.34 -10.81 -7.36
CA HIS A 91 -11.76 -9.42 -7.53
C HIS A 91 -12.62 -9.23 -8.78
N VAL A 92 -12.26 -9.87 -9.90
CA VAL A 92 -13.04 -9.84 -11.14
C VAL A 92 -14.47 -10.37 -10.93
N ARG A 93 -14.63 -11.46 -10.16
CA ARG A 93 -15.96 -11.99 -9.77
C ARG A 93 -16.69 -11.06 -8.82
N PHE A 94 -15.98 -10.56 -7.80
CA PHE A 94 -16.54 -9.65 -6.81
C PHE A 94 -17.15 -8.41 -7.48
N ILE A 95 -16.43 -7.83 -8.45
CA ILE A 95 -16.90 -6.65 -9.19
C ILE A 95 -18.20 -6.94 -9.95
N LEU A 96 -18.30 -8.08 -10.65
CA LEU A 96 -19.54 -8.46 -11.33
C LEU A 96 -20.71 -8.63 -10.35
N ILE A 97 -20.47 -9.32 -9.23
CA ILE A 97 -21.53 -9.68 -8.29
C ILE A 97 -22.04 -8.48 -7.50
N GLU A 98 -21.15 -7.54 -7.16
CA GLU A 98 -21.52 -6.33 -6.43
C GLU A 98 -22.01 -5.19 -7.33
N PHE A 99 -21.45 -5.05 -8.53
CA PHE A 99 -21.68 -3.88 -9.39
C PHE A 99 -22.25 -4.19 -10.78
N GLY A 100 -22.32 -5.47 -11.18
CA GLY A 100 -22.81 -5.89 -12.50
C GLY A 100 -24.34 -5.92 -12.65
N GLY A 101 -25.10 -5.57 -11.61
CA GLY A 101 -26.56 -5.51 -11.64
C GLY A 101 -27.25 -6.56 -10.76
N ALA A 102 -28.57 -6.41 -10.58
CA ALA A 102 -29.34 -7.21 -9.63
C ALA A 102 -29.37 -8.71 -9.95
N GLY A 103 -29.26 -9.09 -11.22
CA GLY A 103 -29.29 -10.49 -11.66
C GLY A 103 -28.14 -11.35 -11.14
N PHE A 104 -27.03 -10.74 -10.72
CA PHE A 104 -25.87 -11.45 -10.15
C PHE A 104 -25.92 -11.58 -8.62
N ALA A 105 -26.86 -10.91 -7.95
CA ALA A 105 -26.96 -10.93 -6.48
C ALA A 105 -27.17 -12.35 -5.90
N LYS A 106 -27.73 -13.27 -6.69
CA LYS A 106 -27.90 -14.69 -6.35
C LYS A 106 -26.57 -15.41 -6.05
N PHE A 107 -25.44 -14.87 -6.52
CA PHE A 107 -24.11 -15.44 -6.29
C PHE A 107 -23.38 -14.90 -5.07
N LYS A 108 -23.93 -13.90 -4.37
CA LYS A 108 -23.28 -13.30 -3.18
C LYS A 108 -22.91 -14.35 -2.12
N SER A 109 -23.78 -15.33 -1.91
CA SER A 109 -23.52 -16.44 -0.97
C SER A 109 -22.41 -17.39 -1.43
N LYS A 110 -22.14 -17.48 -2.74
CA LYS A 110 -21.11 -18.35 -3.33
C LYS A 110 -19.74 -17.68 -3.46
N LEU A 111 -19.69 -16.35 -3.55
CA LEU A 111 -18.46 -15.59 -3.76
C LEU A 111 -17.42 -15.82 -2.65
N GLY A 112 -17.88 -15.97 -1.41
CA GLY A 112 -17.00 -16.18 -0.26
C GLY A 112 -15.95 -15.08 -0.09
N LYS A 113 -14.83 -15.45 0.51
CA LYS A 113 -13.63 -14.62 0.63
C LYS A 113 -12.58 -15.16 -0.35
N PRO A 114 -11.64 -14.33 -0.84
CA PRO A 114 -10.51 -14.88 -1.56
C PRO A 114 -9.73 -15.80 -0.61
N ALA A 115 -9.08 -16.82 -1.18
CA ALA A 115 -8.17 -17.65 -0.42
C ALA A 115 -7.11 -16.74 0.23
N SER A 116 -6.73 -17.00 1.48
CA SER A 116 -5.67 -16.24 2.14
C SER A 116 -4.37 -17.03 2.04
N VAL A 117 -3.25 -16.31 1.93
CA VAL A 117 -1.91 -16.91 2.01
C VAL A 117 -1.47 -17.00 3.47
N GLN A 118 -1.58 -15.89 4.21
CA GLN A 118 -1.24 -15.86 5.64
C GLN A 118 -2.04 -14.76 6.34
N SER A 119 -3.20 -15.13 6.88
CA SER A 119 -4.02 -14.23 7.68
C SER A 119 -3.52 -14.11 9.11
N LEU A 120 -3.50 -12.89 9.62
CA LEU A 120 -3.37 -12.65 11.06
C LEU A 120 -4.63 -13.11 11.79
N PRO A 121 -4.48 -13.65 13.01
CA PRO A 121 -5.64 -13.92 13.86
C PRO A 121 -6.38 -12.60 14.14
N VAL A 122 -7.70 -12.64 14.10
CA VAL A 122 -8.52 -11.47 14.42
C VAL A 122 -8.46 -11.23 15.92
N THR A 123 -7.70 -10.22 16.32
CA THR A 123 -7.54 -9.81 17.71
C THR A 123 -7.89 -8.34 17.87
N LYS A 124 -8.50 -7.98 19.01
CA LYS A 124 -8.74 -6.56 19.32
C LYS A 124 -7.44 -5.92 19.78
N THR A 125 -6.90 -5.01 18.97
CA THR A 125 -5.72 -4.23 19.34
C THR A 125 -6.04 -3.25 20.47
N ALA A 126 -5.28 -3.33 21.56
CA ALA A 126 -5.27 -2.30 22.59
C ALA A 126 -4.46 -1.10 22.08
N ASN A 127 -5.00 0.10 22.22
CA ASN A 127 -4.30 1.34 21.87
C ASN A 127 -4.25 2.21 23.11
N HIS A 128 -3.06 2.67 23.46
CA HIS A 128 -2.84 3.58 24.58
C HIS A 128 -2.34 4.91 24.02
N PRO A 129 -3.22 5.92 23.87
CA PRO A 129 -2.80 7.23 23.40
C PRO A 129 -1.77 7.84 24.36
N GLY A 130 -0.66 8.29 23.81
CA GLY A 130 0.31 9.10 24.53
C GLY A 130 -0.17 10.54 24.69
N HIS A 131 0.44 11.26 25.62
CA HIS A 131 0.24 12.69 25.78
C HIS A 131 0.82 13.43 24.58
N ALA A 132 0.11 14.48 24.15
CA ALA A 132 0.60 15.38 23.12
C ALA A 132 1.90 16.05 23.57
N MET A 133 2.78 16.27 22.61
CA MET A 133 4.08 16.90 22.79
C MET A 133 4.27 18.05 21.80
N HIS A 134 4.96 19.07 22.25
CA HIS A 134 5.29 20.25 21.47
C HIS A 134 6.70 20.08 20.88
N ALA A 135 6.79 19.37 19.75
CA ALA A 135 8.05 19.03 19.10
C ALA A 135 7.91 19.10 17.56
N ASP A 136 8.84 19.77 16.90
CA ASP A 136 8.81 19.95 15.45
C ASP A 136 9.42 18.74 14.71
N GLU A 137 8.56 17.77 14.37
CA GLU A 137 8.93 16.56 13.62
C GLU A 137 9.50 16.82 12.21
N SER A 138 9.53 18.07 11.73
CA SER A 138 10.21 18.42 10.48
C SER A 138 11.73 18.56 10.63
N THR A 139 12.25 18.49 11.87
CA THR A 139 13.67 18.66 12.19
C THR A 139 14.25 17.43 12.90
N TYR A 140 15.57 17.26 12.81
CA TYR A 140 16.27 16.21 13.56
C TYR A 140 16.10 16.38 15.08
N ASP A 141 16.25 17.60 15.59
CA ASP A 141 16.10 17.89 17.02
C ASP A 141 14.68 17.61 17.51
N GLY A 142 13.66 18.01 16.75
CA GLY A 142 12.28 17.72 17.13
C GLY A 142 11.95 16.22 17.10
N ASN A 143 12.46 15.44 16.14
CA ASN A 143 12.30 13.98 16.18
C ASN A 143 12.99 13.35 17.40
N TRP A 144 14.17 13.87 17.79
CA TRP A 144 14.84 13.45 19.01
C TRP A 144 14.02 13.81 20.27
N GLU A 145 13.44 15.01 20.33
CA GLU A 145 12.55 15.44 21.41
C GLU A 145 11.29 14.57 21.52
N VAL A 146 10.70 14.18 20.38
CA VAL A 146 9.59 13.23 20.32
C VAL A 146 10.00 11.90 20.92
N LEU A 147 11.12 11.34 20.48
CA LEU A 147 11.61 10.05 20.98
C LEU A 147 11.86 10.08 22.49
N MET A 148 12.50 11.14 23.00
CA MET A 148 12.76 11.29 24.43
C MET A 148 11.47 11.46 25.24
N ASN A 149 10.47 12.15 24.70
CA ASN A 149 9.15 12.25 25.34
C ASN A 149 8.43 10.91 25.36
N VAL A 150 8.40 10.20 24.23
CA VAL A 150 7.84 8.85 24.12
C VAL A 150 8.50 7.91 25.14
N GLY A 151 9.83 7.95 25.23
CA GLY A 151 10.58 7.15 26.20
C GLY A 151 10.25 7.49 27.65
N LYS A 152 10.08 8.77 27.99
CA LYS A 152 9.63 9.19 29.34
C LYS A 152 8.21 8.70 29.64
N GLN A 153 7.31 8.75 28.68
CA GLN A 153 5.92 8.29 28.86
C GLN A 153 5.82 6.77 29.00
N ARG A 154 6.73 6.01 28.37
CA ARG A 154 6.85 4.54 28.50
C ARG A 154 7.70 4.13 29.71
N ASP A 155 8.39 5.09 30.35
CA ASP A 155 9.37 4.86 31.43
C ASP A 155 10.56 3.98 30.99
N TRP A 156 11.18 4.32 29.85
CA TRP A 156 12.37 3.61 29.36
C TRP A 156 13.58 3.82 30.25
N THR A 157 14.20 2.71 30.62
CA THR A 157 15.52 2.70 31.24
C THR A 157 16.61 2.50 30.18
N ASP A 158 17.78 3.11 30.41
CA ASP A 158 18.93 2.94 29.52
C ASP A 158 19.38 1.46 29.45
N GLU A 159 19.20 0.70 30.54
CA GLU A 159 19.45 -0.74 30.58
C GLU A 159 18.51 -1.51 29.64
N GLU A 160 17.21 -1.19 29.62
CA GLU A 160 16.29 -1.83 28.68
C GLU A 160 16.67 -1.52 27.23
N LEU A 161 16.98 -0.27 26.91
CA LEU A 161 17.34 0.13 25.54
C LEU A 161 18.65 -0.50 25.08
N GLN A 162 19.54 -0.87 26.01
CA GLN A 162 20.77 -1.59 25.68
C GLN A 162 20.50 -3.00 25.12
N TRP A 163 19.41 -3.63 25.55
CA TRP A 163 19.15 -5.03 25.24
C TRP A 163 17.95 -5.24 24.32
N PHE A 164 16.92 -4.40 24.41
CA PHE A 164 15.63 -4.59 23.77
C PHE A 164 15.39 -3.60 22.64
N ILE A 165 14.89 -4.10 21.53
CA ILE A 165 14.45 -3.29 20.40
C ILE A 165 13.04 -2.74 20.61
N GLU A 166 12.74 -1.63 19.95
CA GLU A 166 11.45 -0.97 19.92
C GLU A 166 11.02 -0.74 18.47
N LEU A 167 9.81 -1.21 18.13
CA LEU A 167 9.24 -1.04 16.80
C LEU A 167 8.60 0.34 16.70
N PHE A 168 9.09 1.15 15.76
CA PHE A 168 8.63 2.52 15.54
C PHE A 168 7.89 2.65 14.22
N HIS A 169 6.67 3.17 14.28
CA HIS A 169 5.86 3.45 13.10
C HIS A 169 5.83 4.96 12.86
N GLY A 170 5.92 5.36 11.60
CA GLY A 170 5.83 6.76 11.19
C GLY A 170 5.67 6.91 9.69
N ASN A 171 5.73 8.14 9.22
CA ASN A 171 5.81 8.44 7.79
C ASN A 171 7.28 8.35 7.31
N LEU A 172 7.49 8.52 6.00
CA LEU A 172 8.83 8.44 5.41
C LEU A 172 9.79 9.50 5.99
N ALA A 173 9.31 10.72 6.22
CA ALA A 173 10.14 11.79 6.78
C ALA A 173 10.61 11.45 8.20
N THR A 174 9.75 10.84 9.04
CA THR A 174 10.15 10.34 10.37
C THR A 174 11.29 9.32 10.25
N ARG A 175 11.21 8.38 9.30
CA ARG A 175 12.30 7.41 9.05
C ARG A 175 13.59 8.11 8.65
N GLU A 176 13.54 9.01 7.68
CA GLU A 176 14.71 9.74 7.18
C GLU A 176 15.37 10.55 8.30
N HIS A 177 14.58 11.18 9.17
CA HIS A 177 15.09 11.91 10.32
C HIS A 177 15.73 11.00 11.36
N LEU A 178 15.11 9.85 11.68
CA LEU A 178 15.70 8.87 12.61
C LEU A 178 17.01 8.27 12.07
N GLU A 179 17.08 7.97 10.78
CA GLU A 179 18.29 7.47 10.13
C GLU A 179 19.40 8.54 10.08
N GLY A 180 19.04 9.80 9.82
CA GLY A 180 20.00 10.90 9.91
C GLY A 180 20.51 11.14 11.34
N LEU A 181 19.64 11.02 12.34
CA LEU A 181 20.03 11.07 13.76
C LEU A 181 21.03 9.96 14.09
N ARG A 182 20.80 8.72 13.65
CA ARG A 182 21.73 7.60 13.81
C ARG A 182 23.10 7.92 13.24
N ARG A 183 23.15 8.40 11.99
CA ARG A 183 24.40 8.79 11.31
C ARG A 183 25.18 9.87 12.06
N MET A 184 24.49 10.86 12.62
CA MET A 184 25.15 11.93 13.38
C MET A 184 25.66 11.45 14.74
N ARG A 185 25.11 10.36 15.28
CA ARG A 185 25.35 9.89 16.64
C ARG A 185 26.24 8.65 16.72
N VAL A 186 26.84 8.20 15.62
CA VAL A 186 27.63 6.95 15.57
C VAL A 186 28.80 6.88 16.57
N ILE A 187 29.34 8.02 17.03
CA ILE A 187 30.45 8.11 17.99
C ILE A 187 30.02 8.11 19.47
N GLU A 188 28.71 8.08 19.73
CA GLU A 188 28.17 8.05 21.08
C GLU A 188 28.57 6.76 21.82
N LYS A 189 28.25 6.66 23.11
CA LYS A 189 28.72 5.54 23.96
C LYS A 189 27.64 4.54 24.36
N SER A 190 26.37 4.83 24.08
CA SER A 190 25.25 4.01 24.54
C SER A 190 24.28 3.74 23.40
N ALA A 191 23.67 2.54 23.41
CA ALA A 191 22.66 2.15 22.42
C ALA A 191 21.52 3.16 22.33
N LYS A 192 21.15 3.79 23.47
CA LYS A 192 20.18 4.89 23.52
C LYS A 192 20.60 6.09 22.68
N ASN A 193 21.83 6.56 22.86
CA ASN A 193 22.31 7.73 22.14
C ASN A 193 22.59 7.42 20.67
N HIS A 194 22.98 6.18 20.35
CA HIS A 194 23.12 5.68 18.97
C HIS A 194 21.78 5.45 18.28
N LEU A 195 20.69 5.32 19.03
CA LEU A 195 19.38 4.86 18.55
C LEU A 195 19.40 3.42 18.01
N ASP A 196 20.31 2.56 18.48
CA ASP A 196 20.46 1.18 17.97
C ASP A 196 19.20 0.34 18.24
N PHE A 197 18.48 0.64 19.32
CA PHE A 197 17.27 -0.08 19.73
C PHE A 197 16.06 0.14 18.81
N ILE A 198 16.07 1.12 17.91
CA ILE A 198 14.89 1.44 17.10
C ILE A 198 14.81 0.53 15.87
N ILE A 199 13.67 -0.09 15.59
CA ILE A 199 13.41 -0.68 14.27
C ILE A 199 12.23 0.07 13.66
N PHE A 200 12.51 0.83 12.59
CA PHE A 200 11.46 1.54 11.89
C PHE A 200 10.65 0.57 11.02
N ILE A 201 9.34 0.54 11.23
CA ILE A 201 8.38 -0.26 10.47
C ILE A 201 7.57 0.67 9.57
N LEU A 202 7.52 0.32 8.28
CA LEU A 202 6.70 1.04 7.31
C LEU A 202 5.22 0.96 7.69
N GLY A 203 4.59 2.12 7.88
CA GLY A 203 3.14 2.18 7.97
C GLY A 203 2.49 1.74 6.64
N LEU A 204 1.77 0.61 6.63
CA LEU A 204 1.11 0.10 5.42
C LEU A 204 0.10 1.11 4.83
N PHE A 205 -0.46 2.01 5.64
CA PHE A 205 -1.27 3.11 5.15
C PHE A 205 -0.48 4.03 4.21
N HIS A 206 0.79 4.33 4.52
CA HIS A 206 1.66 5.11 3.64
C HIS A 206 2.00 4.36 2.35
N LEU A 207 2.14 3.03 2.40
CA LEU A 207 2.27 2.21 1.19
C LEU A 207 1.02 2.36 0.29
N LYS A 208 -0.18 2.28 0.87
CA LYS A 208 -1.43 2.49 0.14
C LYS A 208 -1.56 3.92 -0.41
N MET A 209 -1.08 4.93 0.31
CA MET A 209 -1.01 6.31 -0.19
C MET A 209 -0.03 6.44 -1.36
N ALA A 210 1.17 5.86 -1.23
CA ALA A 210 2.18 5.86 -2.28
C ALA A 210 1.69 5.14 -3.54
N ALA A 211 1.01 4.01 -3.37
CA ALA A 211 0.37 3.26 -4.45
C ALA A 211 -0.68 4.11 -5.20
N ALA A 212 -1.54 4.83 -4.47
CA ALA A 212 -2.54 5.71 -5.07
C ALA A 212 -1.88 6.88 -5.83
N ASN A 213 -0.82 7.46 -5.26
CA ASN A 213 -0.04 8.51 -5.91
C ASN A 213 0.68 8.00 -7.17
N ALA A 214 1.25 6.80 -7.14
CA ALA A 214 1.89 6.20 -8.31
C ALA A 214 0.86 5.94 -9.43
N TYR A 215 -0.33 5.44 -9.08
CA TYR A 215 -1.42 5.28 -10.05
C TYR A 215 -1.78 6.62 -10.71
N TRP A 216 -1.89 7.70 -9.91
CA TRP A 216 -2.12 9.05 -10.43
C TRP A 216 -1.01 9.50 -11.39
N ARG A 217 0.26 9.38 -10.99
CA ARG A 217 1.40 9.77 -11.83
C ARG A 217 1.48 9.02 -13.16
N ILE A 218 1.05 7.75 -13.17
CA ILE A 218 1.11 6.91 -14.37
C ILE A 218 -0.08 7.16 -15.29
N HIS A 219 -1.30 7.26 -14.75
CA HIS A 219 -2.52 7.18 -15.55
C HIS A 219 -3.32 8.50 -15.64
N VAL A 220 -2.92 9.53 -14.90
CA VAL A 220 -3.68 10.79 -14.77
C VAL A 220 -2.80 12.03 -14.93
N GLU A 221 -1.60 12.06 -14.34
CA GLU A 221 -0.70 13.22 -14.44
C GLU A 221 -0.28 13.57 -15.89
N PRO A 222 -0.01 12.60 -16.79
CA PRO A 222 0.37 12.89 -18.17
C PRO A 222 -0.72 13.65 -18.92
N LYS A 223 -0.45 14.91 -19.27
CA LYS A 223 -1.44 15.81 -19.90
C LYS A 223 -1.83 15.38 -21.31
N ASP A 224 -0.92 14.74 -22.03
CA ASP A 224 -1.16 14.27 -23.39
C ASP A 224 -2.26 13.20 -23.45
N ASP A 225 -2.56 12.56 -22.31
CA ASP A 225 -3.59 11.52 -22.18
C ASP A 225 -4.94 12.07 -21.68
N HIS A 226 -5.06 13.38 -21.43
CA HIS A 226 -6.31 13.98 -20.89
C HIS A 226 -7.45 13.99 -21.91
N ASP A 227 -7.11 14.05 -23.19
CA ASP A 227 -8.07 14.04 -24.30
C ASP A 227 -8.35 12.62 -24.84
N GLU A 228 -7.71 11.58 -24.26
CA GLU A 228 -7.91 10.19 -24.65
C GLU A 228 -9.30 9.70 -24.16
N PRO A 229 -10.24 9.34 -25.07
CA PRO A 229 -11.61 8.99 -24.68
C PRO A 229 -11.73 7.77 -23.76
N SER A 230 -10.70 6.93 -23.74
CA SER A 230 -10.62 5.73 -22.90
C SER A 230 -9.71 5.89 -21.67
N GLY A 231 -9.18 7.10 -21.43
CA GLY A 231 -8.26 7.40 -20.33
C GLY A 231 -8.94 7.54 -18.97
N VAL A 232 -8.16 7.45 -17.89
CA VAL A 232 -8.68 7.65 -16.51
C VAL A 232 -9.18 9.07 -16.30
N PHE A 233 -8.58 10.04 -16.99
CA PHE A 233 -9.00 11.44 -16.89
C PHE A 233 -10.46 11.63 -17.35
N GLU A 234 -10.91 10.88 -18.36
CA GLU A 234 -12.30 10.91 -18.78
C GLU A 234 -13.24 10.34 -17.70
N TYR A 235 -12.84 9.27 -17.00
CA TYR A 235 -13.59 8.78 -15.84
C TYR A 235 -13.66 9.83 -14.73
N ILE A 236 -12.59 10.61 -14.51
CA ILE A 236 -12.58 11.72 -13.56
C ILE A 236 -13.56 12.82 -13.99
N ASN A 237 -13.65 13.14 -15.29
CA ASN A 237 -14.62 14.11 -15.82
C ASN A 237 -16.06 13.70 -15.49
N TYR A 238 -16.39 12.41 -15.59
CA TYR A 238 -17.73 11.90 -15.24
C TYR A 238 -17.96 11.81 -13.73
N LEU A 239 -17.02 11.23 -12.98
CA LEU A 239 -17.20 10.94 -11.56
C LEU A 239 -17.09 12.21 -10.70
N ARG A 240 -16.22 13.14 -11.10
CA ARG A 240 -15.88 14.34 -10.33
C ARG A 240 -15.76 15.59 -11.21
N PRO A 241 -16.83 15.96 -11.96
CA PRO A 241 -16.79 17.07 -12.93
C PRO A 241 -16.41 18.43 -12.32
N LYS A 242 -16.62 18.61 -11.00
CA LYS A 242 -16.32 19.86 -10.29
C LYS A 242 -14.93 19.89 -9.64
N ALA A 243 -14.18 18.79 -9.69
CA ALA A 243 -12.87 18.66 -9.05
C ALA A 243 -11.77 18.24 -10.02
N THR A 244 -12.01 18.26 -11.34
CA THR A 244 -11.01 17.88 -12.37
C THR A 244 -9.70 18.66 -12.25
N THR A 245 -9.77 19.93 -11.83
CA THR A 245 -8.59 20.78 -11.57
C THR A 245 -7.70 20.26 -10.45
N GLU A 246 -8.26 19.54 -9.46
CA GLU A 246 -7.51 18.88 -8.39
C GLU A 246 -6.61 17.78 -8.97
N PHE A 247 -7.13 16.99 -9.90
CA PHE A 247 -6.42 15.87 -10.53
C PHE A 247 -5.37 16.33 -11.55
N ALA A 248 -5.59 17.49 -12.17
CA ALA A 248 -4.64 18.12 -13.10
C ALA A 248 -3.58 19.00 -12.39
N ALA A 249 -3.68 19.19 -11.07
CA ALA A 249 -2.75 20.02 -10.32
C ALA A 249 -1.36 19.37 -10.19
N LYS A 250 -0.31 20.18 -10.12
CA LYS A 250 1.08 19.72 -9.96
C LYS A 250 1.30 18.86 -8.70
N ASN A 251 0.58 19.17 -7.62
CA ASN A 251 0.69 18.45 -6.35
C ASN A 251 -0.18 17.20 -6.31
N GLY A 252 -0.93 16.95 -7.38
CA GLY A 252 -1.92 15.90 -7.46
C GLY A 252 -3.12 16.09 -6.52
N PRO A 253 -4.07 15.16 -6.60
CA PRO A 253 -5.25 15.14 -5.76
C PRO A 253 -4.99 14.52 -4.40
N SER A 254 -5.97 14.66 -3.49
CA SER A 254 -5.89 14.03 -2.18
C SER A 254 -5.88 12.49 -2.30
N PHE A 255 -5.33 11.81 -1.28
CA PHE A 255 -5.38 10.35 -1.21
C PHE A 255 -6.80 9.81 -1.32
N CYS A 256 -7.76 10.41 -0.61
CA CYS A 256 -9.17 9.98 -0.65
C CYS A 256 -9.75 10.13 -2.06
N SER A 257 -9.45 11.23 -2.74
CA SER A 257 -9.85 11.46 -4.13
C SER A 257 -9.33 10.37 -5.07
N MET A 258 -8.04 10.03 -5.01
CA MET A 258 -7.50 8.94 -5.84
C MET A 258 -8.01 7.57 -5.44
N HIS A 259 -8.17 7.31 -4.14
CA HIS A 259 -8.68 6.04 -3.65
C HIS A 259 -10.03 5.71 -4.31
N GLU A 260 -10.95 6.66 -4.32
CA GLU A 260 -12.25 6.49 -4.97
C GLU A 260 -12.13 6.33 -6.49
N ILE A 261 -11.33 7.16 -7.16
CA ILE A 261 -11.15 7.08 -8.62
C ILE A 261 -10.57 5.73 -9.05
N ILE A 262 -9.56 5.21 -8.34
CA ILE A 262 -8.96 3.91 -8.67
C ILE A 262 -10.01 2.80 -8.58
N TYR A 263 -10.83 2.81 -7.52
CA TYR A 263 -11.90 1.82 -7.35
C TYR A 263 -12.91 1.89 -8.49
N HIS A 264 -13.50 3.06 -8.75
CA HIS A 264 -14.53 3.21 -9.79
C HIS A 264 -14.00 2.96 -11.20
N ALA A 265 -12.80 3.43 -11.53
CA ALA A 265 -12.15 3.17 -12.81
C ALA A 265 -11.94 1.67 -13.01
N THR A 266 -11.34 0.99 -12.02
CA THR A 266 -11.09 -0.45 -12.09
C THR A 266 -12.39 -1.24 -12.21
N TRP A 267 -13.43 -0.89 -11.45
CA TRP A 267 -14.73 -1.56 -11.56
C TRP A 267 -15.33 -1.41 -12.96
N THR A 268 -15.28 -0.21 -13.52
CA THR A 268 -15.81 0.10 -14.85
C THR A 268 -15.09 -0.72 -15.92
N ASP A 269 -13.74 -0.71 -15.89
CA ASP A 269 -12.93 -1.46 -16.85
C ASP A 269 -13.19 -2.97 -16.78
N ILE A 270 -13.32 -3.52 -15.57
CA ILE A 270 -13.57 -4.94 -15.38
C ILE A 270 -15.00 -5.33 -15.80
N LEU A 271 -16.01 -4.50 -15.52
CA LEU A 271 -17.37 -4.73 -16.00
C LEU A 271 -17.46 -4.67 -17.54
N GLU A 272 -16.68 -3.81 -18.18
CA GLU A 272 -16.57 -3.78 -19.64
C GLU A 272 -15.93 -5.07 -20.18
N CYS A 273 -14.89 -5.58 -19.51
CA CYS A 273 -14.32 -6.89 -19.85
C CYS A 273 -15.37 -8.01 -19.75
N TRP A 274 -16.24 -7.97 -18.73
CA TRP A 274 -17.37 -8.90 -18.61
C TRP A 274 -18.35 -8.78 -19.77
N SER A 275 -18.76 -7.57 -20.15
CA SER A 275 -19.66 -7.33 -21.28
C SER A 275 -19.09 -7.89 -22.58
N ILE A 276 -17.80 -7.65 -22.83
CA ILE A 276 -17.10 -8.13 -24.03
C ILE A 276 -17.06 -9.67 -24.07
N GLU A 277 -16.73 -10.31 -22.95
CA GLU A 277 -16.61 -11.78 -22.90
C GLU A 277 -17.98 -12.47 -22.87
N ALA A 278 -19.00 -11.85 -22.28
CA ALA A 278 -20.39 -12.30 -22.36
C ALA A 278 -20.90 -12.27 -23.81
N LYS A 279 -20.60 -11.20 -24.55
CA LYS A 279 -20.92 -11.09 -25.98
C LYS A 279 -20.25 -12.18 -26.81
N LYS A 280 -18.97 -12.44 -26.58
CA LYS A 280 -18.22 -13.47 -27.32
C LYS A 280 -18.70 -14.88 -27.00
N SER A 281 -18.99 -15.17 -25.74
CA SER A 281 -19.26 -16.54 -25.27
C SER A 281 -20.75 -16.91 -25.38
N PHE A 282 -21.65 -15.93 -25.24
CA PHE A 282 -23.10 -16.15 -25.15
C PHE A 282 -23.92 -15.32 -26.16
N GLY A 283 -23.30 -14.43 -26.93
CA GLY A 283 -23.99 -13.61 -27.94
C GLY A 283 -24.87 -12.49 -27.38
N VAL A 284 -24.65 -12.09 -26.11
CA VAL A 284 -25.41 -11.03 -25.43
C VAL A 284 -24.61 -9.74 -25.35
N ASP A 285 -25.22 -8.61 -25.71
CA ASP A 285 -24.52 -7.32 -25.77
C ASP A 285 -24.42 -6.60 -24.42
N THR A 286 -25.15 -7.05 -23.39
CA THR A 286 -25.22 -6.38 -22.08
C THR A 286 -25.08 -7.37 -20.93
N LEU A 287 -24.65 -6.87 -19.76
CA LEU A 287 -24.59 -7.67 -18.53
C LEU A 287 -25.99 -8.09 -18.05
N ASP A 288 -27.01 -7.27 -18.27
CA ASP A 288 -28.40 -7.65 -17.96
C ASP A 288 -28.85 -8.83 -18.83
N GLY A 289 -28.55 -8.79 -20.15
CA GLY A 289 -28.82 -9.92 -21.04
C GLY A 289 -28.03 -11.17 -20.64
N PHE A 290 -26.78 -11.02 -20.19
CA PHE A 290 -26.02 -12.13 -19.62
C PHE A 290 -26.66 -12.70 -18.35
N ALA A 291 -27.17 -11.84 -17.46
CA ALA A 291 -27.84 -12.29 -16.25
C ALA A 291 -29.15 -13.03 -16.53
N GLU A 292 -29.90 -12.60 -17.56
CA GLU A 292 -31.15 -13.24 -18.02
C GLU A 292 -30.94 -14.65 -18.57
N LEU A 293 -29.74 -14.96 -19.10
CA LEU A 293 -29.38 -16.32 -19.50
C LEU A 293 -29.20 -17.28 -18.32
N ASP A 294 -29.32 -16.79 -17.08
CA ASP A 294 -29.17 -17.56 -15.85
C ASP A 294 -27.85 -18.38 -15.83
N PRO A 295 -26.67 -17.72 -16.01
CA PRO A 295 -25.39 -18.43 -16.03
C PRO A 295 -25.22 -19.21 -14.73
N ASN A 296 -24.53 -20.34 -14.78
CA ASN A 296 -24.22 -21.07 -13.55
C ASN A 296 -22.94 -20.50 -12.90
N TRP A 297 -22.60 -20.99 -11.70
CA TRP A 297 -21.42 -20.49 -10.97
C TRP A 297 -20.10 -20.84 -11.66
N ASP A 298 -20.04 -21.98 -12.34
CA ASP A 298 -18.84 -22.43 -13.04
C ASP A 298 -18.57 -21.54 -14.27
N ASP A 299 -19.61 -21.04 -14.93
CA ASP A 299 -19.49 -20.03 -15.99
C ASP A 299 -18.83 -18.75 -15.44
N ILE A 300 -19.32 -18.24 -14.31
CA ILE A 300 -18.76 -17.06 -13.64
C ILE A 300 -17.29 -17.30 -13.25
N MET A 301 -16.98 -18.47 -12.69
CA MET A 301 -15.60 -18.82 -12.35
C MET A 301 -14.70 -18.89 -13.58
N SER A 302 -15.13 -19.58 -14.63
CA SER A 302 -14.37 -19.75 -15.86
C SER A 302 -14.08 -18.41 -16.54
N ILE A 303 -15.10 -17.58 -16.74
CA ILE A 303 -14.97 -16.29 -17.40
C ILE A 303 -14.10 -15.34 -16.58
N SER A 304 -14.25 -15.32 -15.25
CA SER A 304 -13.43 -14.44 -14.41
C SER A 304 -11.93 -14.76 -14.49
N LYS A 305 -11.56 -16.05 -14.54
CA LYS A 305 -10.18 -16.48 -14.78
C LYS A 305 -9.75 -16.08 -16.18
N HIS A 306 -10.59 -16.31 -17.19
CA HIS A 306 -10.29 -15.88 -18.56
C HIS A 306 -10.01 -14.37 -18.64
N ILE A 307 -10.84 -13.56 -17.98
CA ILE A 307 -10.66 -12.09 -17.92
C ILE A 307 -9.34 -11.74 -17.25
N ALA A 308 -9.06 -12.31 -16.07
CA ALA A 308 -7.80 -12.07 -15.38
C ALA A 308 -6.59 -12.49 -16.23
N ASN A 309 -6.68 -13.56 -17.04
CA ASN A 309 -5.57 -13.97 -17.92
C ASN A 309 -5.35 -12.97 -19.06
N LYS A 310 -6.43 -12.62 -19.76
CA LYS A 310 -6.38 -11.92 -21.04
C LYS A 310 -6.22 -10.41 -20.91
N TYR A 311 -6.85 -9.84 -19.89
CA TYR A 311 -6.94 -8.39 -19.69
C TYR A 311 -5.92 -7.86 -18.67
N LEU A 312 -4.97 -8.69 -18.26
CA LEU A 312 -3.78 -8.33 -17.49
C LEU A 312 -2.52 -8.57 -18.33
N PRO A 313 -1.40 -7.87 -18.08
CA PRO A 313 -0.10 -8.17 -18.68
C PRO A 313 0.34 -9.59 -18.30
N GLY A 314 0.66 -10.40 -19.31
CA GLY A 314 1.25 -11.74 -19.15
C GLY A 314 2.77 -11.71 -19.28
N ASP A 315 3.40 -12.88 -19.21
CA ASP A 315 4.86 -13.04 -19.34
C ASP A 315 5.41 -12.53 -20.68
N ASP A 316 4.57 -12.58 -21.72
CA ASP A 316 4.90 -12.13 -23.07
C ASP A 316 4.75 -10.62 -23.28
N PHE A 317 4.24 -9.88 -22.29
CA PHE A 317 3.93 -8.46 -22.43
C PHE A 317 5.17 -7.61 -22.73
N GLY A 318 6.34 -7.99 -22.23
CA GLY A 318 7.61 -7.33 -22.58
C GLY A 318 7.90 -7.44 -24.09
N TYR A 319 7.85 -8.66 -24.63
CA TYR A 319 8.04 -8.91 -26.06
C TYR A 319 6.97 -8.22 -26.92
N GLU A 320 5.73 -8.15 -26.43
CA GLU A 320 4.67 -7.39 -27.09
C GLU A 320 5.00 -5.89 -27.16
N ARG A 321 5.66 -5.32 -26.15
CA ARG A 321 6.07 -3.90 -26.14
C ARG A 321 7.24 -3.63 -27.07
N ASP A 322 8.08 -4.62 -27.36
CA ASP A 322 9.23 -4.48 -28.27
C ASP A 322 8.83 -4.50 -29.76
N GLN A 323 7.60 -4.91 -30.07
CA GLN A 323 7.09 -4.88 -31.44
C GLN A 323 6.97 -3.44 -31.98
N GLU A 324 7.04 -3.28 -33.31
CA GLU A 324 6.84 -1.99 -33.98
C GLU A 324 5.48 -1.36 -33.63
N LYS A 325 5.44 -0.04 -33.39
CA LYS A 325 4.20 0.69 -32.97
C LYS A 325 3.00 0.43 -33.88
N THR A 326 3.22 0.27 -35.18
CA THR A 326 2.18 -0.01 -36.20
C THR A 326 1.51 -1.38 -36.03
N ARG A 327 2.16 -2.32 -35.33
CA ARG A 327 1.66 -3.68 -35.07
C ARG A 327 1.10 -3.85 -33.66
N ARG A 328 1.13 -2.79 -32.84
CA ARG A 328 0.69 -2.84 -31.44
C ARG A 328 -0.67 -2.19 -31.30
N ASP A 329 -1.60 -2.90 -30.67
CA ASP A 329 -2.77 -2.28 -30.08
C ASP A 329 -2.36 -1.57 -28.79
N THR A 330 -1.98 -0.30 -28.91
CA THR A 330 -1.49 0.49 -27.77
C THR A 330 -2.58 0.79 -26.77
N VAL A 331 -3.83 0.93 -27.21
CA VAL A 331 -4.98 1.19 -26.33
C VAL A 331 -5.23 -0.03 -25.45
N PHE A 332 -5.33 -1.22 -26.05
CA PHE A 332 -5.53 -2.45 -25.30
C PHE A 332 -4.37 -2.75 -24.34
N LYS A 333 -3.13 -2.47 -24.74
CA LYS A 333 -1.95 -2.64 -23.87
C LYS A 333 -1.97 -1.70 -22.66
N ASN A 334 -2.31 -0.44 -22.88
CA ASN A 334 -2.43 0.53 -21.78
C ASN A 334 -3.58 0.13 -20.84
N LEU A 335 -4.70 -0.33 -21.38
CA LEU A 335 -5.81 -0.88 -20.59
C LEU A 335 -5.38 -2.08 -19.73
N ARG A 336 -4.60 -3.03 -20.28
CA ARG A 336 -4.06 -4.17 -19.51
C ARG A 336 -3.24 -3.70 -18.32
N VAL A 337 -2.31 -2.76 -18.54
CA VAL A 337 -1.47 -2.20 -17.47
C VAL A 337 -2.33 -1.47 -16.43
N ARG A 338 -3.32 -0.69 -16.87
CA ARG A 338 -4.26 -0.01 -15.98
C ARG A 338 -5.04 -1.01 -15.11
N ASN A 339 -5.61 -2.04 -15.72
CA ASN A 339 -6.32 -3.12 -15.00
C ASN A 339 -5.42 -3.80 -13.98
N GLN A 340 -4.16 -4.06 -14.33
CA GLN A 340 -3.19 -4.64 -13.39
C GLN A 340 -2.94 -3.72 -12.20
N HIS A 341 -2.66 -2.44 -12.44
CA HIS A 341 -2.42 -1.47 -11.36
C HIS A 341 -3.67 -1.28 -10.49
N GLY A 342 -4.85 -1.28 -11.10
CA GLY A 342 -6.13 -1.24 -10.39
C GLY A 342 -6.34 -2.45 -9.49
N LEU A 343 -6.17 -3.66 -10.03
CA LEU A 343 -6.33 -4.91 -9.27
C LEU A 343 -5.26 -5.09 -8.20
N LEU A 344 -4.01 -4.69 -8.46
CA LEU A 344 -2.96 -4.60 -7.42
C LEU A 344 -3.40 -3.70 -6.27
N TYR A 345 -3.97 -2.53 -6.57
CA TYR A 345 -4.45 -1.59 -5.56
C TYR A 345 -5.65 -2.13 -4.76
N LEU A 346 -6.61 -2.76 -5.43
CA LEU A 346 -7.75 -3.40 -4.77
C LEU A 346 -7.29 -4.53 -3.84
N GLU A 347 -6.33 -5.35 -4.30
CA GLU A 347 -5.77 -6.44 -3.51
C GLU A 347 -4.93 -5.93 -2.34
N LEU A 348 -4.14 -4.87 -2.52
CA LEU A 348 -3.43 -4.19 -1.41
C LEU A 348 -4.42 -3.73 -0.34
N ALA A 349 -5.45 -2.98 -0.74
CA ALA A 349 -6.45 -2.47 0.19
C ALA A 349 -7.20 -3.59 0.91
N ARG A 350 -7.52 -4.68 0.20
CA ARG A 350 -8.14 -5.87 0.78
C ARG A 350 -7.20 -6.55 1.77
N ALA A 351 -6.00 -6.94 1.34
CA ALA A 351 -5.04 -7.66 2.18
C ALA A 351 -4.74 -6.90 3.48
N MET A 352 -4.61 -5.56 3.40
CA MET A 352 -4.48 -4.70 4.59
C MET A 352 -5.69 -4.78 5.53
N ASN A 353 -6.90 -4.64 5.00
CA ASN A 353 -8.13 -4.62 5.80
C ASN A 353 -8.43 -5.99 6.45
N TRP A 354 -7.99 -7.07 5.81
CA TRP A 354 -8.24 -8.45 6.25
C TRP A 354 -7.06 -9.05 7.03
N GLY A 355 -5.94 -8.34 7.15
CA GLY A 355 -4.74 -8.83 7.84
C GLY A 355 -4.05 -9.98 7.10
N ASP A 356 -4.16 -10.04 5.77
CA ASP A 356 -3.54 -11.10 4.94
C ASP A 356 -2.10 -10.74 4.59
N VAL A 357 -1.19 -10.95 5.54
CA VAL A 357 0.23 -10.62 5.44
C VAL A 357 0.90 -11.35 4.28
N GLY A 358 0.47 -12.58 4.00
CA GLY A 358 1.03 -13.35 2.89
C GLY A 358 0.81 -12.65 1.54
N HIS A 359 -0.41 -12.22 1.25
CA HIS A 359 -0.68 -11.43 0.04
C HIS A 359 0.00 -10.06 0.05
N LEU A 360 0.13 -9.41 1.21
CA LEU A 360 0.90 -8.16 1.29
C LEU A 360 2.35 -8.34 0.84
N LEU A 361 3.00 -9.40 1.30
CA LEU A 361 4.39 -9.72 0.90
C LEU A 361 4.49 -10.06 -0.58
N GLU A 362 3.47 -10.71 -1.16
CA GLU A 362 3.39 -10.98 -2.60
C GLU A 362 3.21 -9.70 -3.45
N LEU A 363 2.59 -8.66 -2.90
CA LEU A 363 2.37 -7.39 -3.58
C LEU A 363 3.60 -6.46 -3.57
N PHE A 364 4.50 -6.59 -2.59
CA PHE A 364 5.65 -5.69 -2.45
C PHE A 364 6.56 -5.61 -3.69
N PRO A 365 6.92 -6.72 -4.39
CA PRO A 365 7.73 -6.64 -5.60
C PRO A 365 7.12 -5.76 -6.70
N TYR A 366 5.80 -5.79 -6.84
CA TYR A 366 5.09 -4.96 -7.82
C TYR A 366 5.21 -3.49 -7.46
N TYR A 367 4.97 -3.13 -6.21
CA TYR A 367 5.07 -1.74 -5.77
C TYR A 367 6.50 -1.20 -5.81
N ILE A 368 7.49 -2.03 -5.49
CA ILE A 368 8.91 -1.65 -5.64
C ILE A 368 9.26 -1.38 -7.10
N THR A 369 8.67 -2.11 -8.05
CA THR A 369 8.89 -1.89 -9.49
C THR A 369 8.12 -0.67 -10.02
N ILE A 370 6.98 -0.34 -9.41
CA ILE A 370 6.12 0.79 -9.79
C ILE A 370 6.66 2.13 -9.27
N PHE A 371 7.27 2.14 -8.08
CA PHE A 371 7.88 3.34 -7.47
C PHE A 371 9.26 3.63 -8.05
#